data_AF-A0A2N2F5J1-F1
#
_entry.id   AF-A0A2N2F5J1-F1
#
_cell.length_a   1.000
_cell.length_b   1.000
_cell.length_c   1.000
_cell.angle_alpha   90.00
_cell.angle_beta   90.00
_cell.angle_gamma   90.00
#
_symmetry.space_group_name_H-M   'P 1'
#
loop_
_entity.id
_entity.type
_entity.pdbx_description
1 polymer ?
#
loop_
_entity_poly.entity_id
_entity_poly.type
_entity_poly.pdbx_seq_one_letter_code
_entity_poly.pdbx_strand_id
1 'polypeptide(L)'
;MSGGQSKHEFALYVPMLTTVLTGVHHSSSFLIDDALLVHRIQSVLRLEPGDEIRLFDRRVQALCLVQAVNKKKVTFTVSEKKENSCLLPAITFFLPLLKKEDLEAALYSLVELGATA
;
A
#
# COMPACT_ATOMS: atom_id res chain seq x y z
N MET A 1 -10.23 -31.19 -17.88
CA MET A 1 -9.44 -31.15 -16.63
C MET A 1 -8.26 -30.24 -16.90
N SER A 2 -8.34 -28.98 -16.45
CA SER A 2 -7.29 -27.99 -16.68
C SER A 2 -6.80 -27.55 -15.32
N GLY A 3 -5.60 -28.00 -14.94
CA GLY A 3 -5.00 -27.77 -13.63
C GLY A 3 -4.89 -26.28 -13.34
N GLY A 4 -5.45 -25.87 -12.19
CA GLY A 4 -5.30 -24.52 -11.66
C GLY A 4 -3.85 -24.28 -11.28
N GLN A 5 -3.10 -23.59 -12.14
CA GLN A 5 -1.90 -22.89 -11.70
C GLN A 5 -2.37 -21.63 -10.99
N SER A 6 -2.01 -21.50 -9.71
CA SER A 6 -2.21 -20.27 -8.96
C SER A 6 -1.45 -19.15 -9.67
N LYS A 7 -2.17 -18.24 -10.34
CA LYS A 7 -1.58 -17.04 -10.92
C LYS A 7 -1.03 -16.23 -9.74
N HIS A 8 0.28 -15.97 -9.74
CA HIS A 8 0.93 -15.24 -8.66
C HIS A 8 0.29 -13.85 -8.53
N GLU A 9 -0.22 -13.51 -7.35
CA GLU A 9 -0.70 -12.16 -7.05
C GLU A 9 0.48 -11.29 -6.63
N PHE A 10 0.74 -10.22 -7.38
CA PHE A 10 1.76 -9.24 -7.03
C PHE A 10 1.13 -7.97 -6.45
N ALA A 11 1.77 -7.43 -5.43
CA ALA A 11 1.44 -6.13 -4.86
C ALA A 11 2.67 -5.23 -4.84
N LEU A 12 2.49 -3.95 -5.19
CA LEU A 12 3.59 -3.00 -5.25
C LEU A 12 3.20 -1.65 -4.64
N TYR A 13 4.07 -1.15 -3.76
CA TYR A 13 3.91 0.16 -3.14
C TYR A 13 4.25 1.27 -4.13
N VAL A 14 3.29 2.17 -4.37
CA VAL A 14 3.45 3.34 -5.23
C VAL A 14 3.28 4.59 -4.36
N PRO A 15 4.34 5.36 -4.11
CA PRO A 15 4.21 6.64 -3.40
C PRO A 15 3.18 7.54 -4.11
N MET A 16 2.30 8.17 -3.33
CA MET A 16 1.26 9.09 -3.85
C MET A 16 0.23 8.44 -4.79
N LEU A 17 0.00 7.12 -4.70
CA LEU A 17 -1.04 6.44 -5.47
C LEU A 17 -2.41 7.10 -5.29
N THR A 18 -2.75 7.54 -4.08
CA THR A 18 -3.99 8.27 -3.80
C THR A 18 -4.14 9.49 -4.71
N THR A 19 -3.07 10.26 -4.90
CA THR A 19 -3.04 11.43 -5.77
C THR A 19 -3.19 11.03 -7.23
N VAL A 20 -2.46 10.00 -7.68
CA VAL A 20 -2.55 9.47 -9.05
C VAL A 20 -3.96 8.98 -9.37
N LEU A 21 -4.64 8.36 -8.40
CA LEU A 21 -6.00 7.84 -8.55
C LEU A 21 -7.09 8.85 -8.18
N THR A 22 -6.75 10.11 -7.95
CA THR A 22 -7.74 11.18 -7.73
C THR A 22 -8.39 11.52 -9.07
N GLY A 23 -9.71 11.33 -9.19
CA GLY A 23 -10.45 11.52 -10.45
C GLY A 23 -10.33 10.37 -11.45
N VAL A 24 -9.58 9.31 -11.13
CA VAL A 24 -9.53 8.07 -11.93
C VAL A 24 -10.64 7.13 -11.46
N HIS A 25 -11.56 6.77 -12.36
CA HIS A 25 -12.70 5.90 -12.08
C HIS A 25 -12.42 4.45 -12.51
N HIS A 26 -13.35 3.54 -12.20
CA HIS A 26 -13.32 2.18 -12.72
C HIS A 26 -13.19 2.19 -14.25
N SER A 27 -12.37 1.29 -14.80
CA SER A 27 -12.04 1.20 -16.22
C SER A 27 -11.32 2.42 -16.82
N SER A 28 -10.90 3.39 -15.99
CA SER A 28 -10.05 4.49 -16.44
C SER A 28 -8.59 4.05 -16.47
N SER A 29 -7.86 4.56 -17.46
CA SER A 29 -6.43 4.30 -17.60
C SER A 29 -5.59 5.40 -16.97
N PHE A 30 -4.45 5.01 -16.39
CA PHE A 30 -3.43 5.94 -15.89
C PHE A 30 -2.04 5.37 -16.21
N LEU A 31 -1.01 6.20 -16.07
CA LEU A 31 0.37 5.82 -16.33
C LEU A 31 1.27 6.09 -15.13
N ILE A 32 2.32 5.29 -15.01
CA ILE A 32 3.45 5.51 -14.11
C ILE A 32 4.71 5.58 -14.96
N ASP A 33 5.50 6.62 -14.77
CA ASP A 33 6.77 6.87 -15.47
C ASP A 33 7.98 6.95 -14.51
N ASP A 34 7.79 6.62 -13.23
CA ASP A 34 8.88 6.46 -12.28
C ASP A 34 9.81 5.31 -12.70
N ALA A 35 11.09 5.62 -12.93
CA ALA A 35 12.06 4.68 -13.48
C ALA A 35 12.27 3.44 -12.58
N LEU A 36 12.21 3.58 -11.25
CA LEU A 36 12.38 2.47 -10.33
C LEU A 36 11.16 1.53 -10.37
N LEU A 37 9.95 2.10 -10.42
CA LEU A 37 8.71 1.33 -10.55
C LEU A 37 8.63 0.62 -11.90
N VAL A 38 8.95 1.32 -12.99
CA VAL A 38 8.99 0.76 -14.35
C VAL A 38 9.98 -0.42 -14.40
N HIS A 39 11.19 -0.26 -13.87
CA HIS A 39 12.18 -1.33 -13.80
C HIS A 39 11.71 -2.53 -12.96
N ARG A 40 11.09 -2.29 -11.79
CA ARG A 40 10.53 -3.38 -10.99
C ARG A 40 9.48 -4.17 -11.76
N ILE A 41 8.57 -3.49 -12.43
CA ILE A 41 7.49 -4.15 -13.18
C ILE A 41 8.04 -4.95 -14.37
N GLN A 42 9.01 -4.39 -15.10
CA GLN A 42 9.57 -5.00 -16.32
C GLN A 42 10.60 -6.09 -16.05
N SER A 43 11.61 -5.76 -15.25
CA SER A 43 12.81 -6.58 -15.16
C SER A 43 12.75 -7.55 -13.99
N VAL A 44 12.06 -7.16 -12.91
CA VAL A 44 11.94 -7.97 -11.69
C VAL A 44 10.69 -8.84 -11.73
N LEU A 45 9.50 -8.22 -11.86
CA LEU A 45 8.22 -8.92 -11.87
C LEU A 45 7.88 -9.50 -13.24
N ARG A 46 8.45 -8.94 -14.31
CA ARG A 46 8.25 -9.38 -15.70
C ARG A 46 6.78 -9.44 -16.10
N LEU A 47 6.01 -8.45 -15.65
CA LEU A 47 4.59 -8.37 -16.00
C LEU A 47 4.41 -7.97 -17.46
N GLU A 48 3.46 -8.61 -18.10
CA GLU A 48 3.10 -8.37 -19.50
C GLU A 48 1.71 -7.73 -19.61
N PRO A 49 1.37 -7.10 -20.76
CA PRO A 49 -0.01 -6.70 -21.02
C PRO A 49 -1.00 -7.85 -20.80
N GLY A 50 -2.04 -7.61 -20.00
CA GLY A 50 -3.01 -8.62 -19.57
C GLY A 50 -2.76 -9.22 -18.19
N ASP A 51 -1.61 -8.91 -17.56
CA ASP A 51 -1.38 -9.28 -16.16
C ASP A 51 -2.02 -8.32 -15.17
N GLU A 52 -2.36 -8.84 -14.01
CA GLU A 52 -2.94 -8.09 -12.91
C GLU A 52 -1.89 -7.80 -11.84
N ILE A 53 -1.95 -6.60 -11.28
CA ILE A 53 -1.11 -6.18 -10.15
C ILE A 53 -1.93 -5.31 -9.20
N ARG A 54 -1.70 -5.49 -7.90
CA ARG A 54 -2.23 -4.61 -6.87
C ARG A 54 -1.25 -3.46 -6.63
N LEU A 55 -1.66 -2.24 -6.88
CA LEU A 55 -0.90 -1.06 -6.49
C LEU A 55 -1.49 -0.52 -5.18
N PHE A 56 -0.64 -0.11 -4.25
CA PHE A 56 -1.12 0.45 -2.99
C PHE A 56 -0.25 1.58 -2.46
N ASP A 57 -0.86 2.45 -1.66
CA ASP A 57 -0.17 3.35 -0.75
C ASP A 57 -0.73 3.19 0.68
N ARG A 58 -0.51 4.17 1.55
CA ARG A 58 -1.02 4.11 2.93
C ARG A 58 -2.54 4.26 3.05
N ARG A 59 -3.20 4.85 2.06
CA ARG A 59 -4.63 5.22 2.11
C ARG A 59 -5.49 4.39 1.15
N VAL A 60 -4.96 3.98 0.01
CA VAL A 60 -5.72 3.24 -1.01
C VAL A 60 -4.94 2.05 -1.54
N GLN A 61 -5.70 1.07 -2.04
CA GLN A 61 -5.21 -0.01 -2.87
C GLN A 61 -6.08 -0.13 -4.12
N ALA A 62 -5.48 -0.51 -5.23
CA ALA A 62 -6.17 -0.72 -6.49
C ALA A 62 -5.69 -2.00 -7.17
N LEU A 63 -6.63 -2.80 -7.66
CA LEU A 63 -6.33 -3.88 -8.61
C LEU A 63 -6.27 -3.25 -10.00
N CYS A 64 -5.18 -3.50 -10.70
CA CYS A 64 -4.89 -2.87 -11.99
C CYS A 64 -4.53 -3.94 -13.02
N LEU A 65 -5.06 -3.79 -14.24
CA LEU A 65 -4.66 -4.58 -15.40
C LEU A 65 -3.56 -3.83 -16.14
N VAL A 66 -2.43 -4.48 -16.39
CA VAL A 66 -1.34 -3.94 -17.21
C VAL A 66 -1.83 -3.85 -18.67
N GLN A 67 -1.82 -2.64 -19.23
CA GLN A 67 -2.23 -2.39 -20.62
C GLN A 67 -1.03 -2.32 -21.56
N ALA A 68 0.03 -1.65 -21.12
CA ALA A 68 1.23 -1.46 -21.94
C ALA A 68 2.45 -1.27 -21.04
N VAL A 69 3.58 -1.81 -21.51
CA VAL A 69 4.85 -1.82 -20.78
C VAL A 69 5.93 -1.32 -21.73
N ASN A 70 6.47 -0.12 -21.45
CA ASN A 70 7.53 0.51 -22.26
C ASN A 70 8.70 0.91 -21.37
N LYS A 71 9.93 0.99 -21.92
CA LYS A 71 11.15 1.31 -21.16
C LYS A 71 11.08 2.51 -20.20
N LYS A 72 10.18 3.47 -20.46
CA LYS A 72 10.01 4.69 -19.66
C LYS A 72 8.69 4.74 -18.87
N LYS A 73 7.70 3.90 -19.17
CA LYS A 73 6.37 4.01 -18.58
C LYS A 73 5.59 2.70 -18.62
N VAL A 74 4.72 2.51 -17.64
CA VAL A 74 3.72 1.44 -17.62
C VAL A 74 2.34 2.07 -17.57
N THR A 75 1.42 1.55 -18.38
CA THR A 75 0.02 1.98 -18.42
C THR A 75 -0.86 0.90 -17.83
N PHE A 76 -1.82 1.31 -17.02
CA PHE A 76 -2.75 0.43 -16.32
C PHE A 76 -4.18 0.86 -16.58
N THR A 77 -5.10 -0.08 -16.41
CA THR A 77 -6.53 0.18 -16.24
C THR A 77 -6.95 -0.22 -14.84
N VAL A 78 -7.71 0.63 -14.14
CA VAL A 78 -8.19 0.34 -12.79
C VAL A 78 -9.38 -0.61 -12.85
N SER A 79 -9.21 -1.83 -12.31
CA SER A 79 -10.28 -2.83 -12.17
C SER A 79 -11.00 -2.69 -10.84
N GLU A 80 -10.29 -2.42 -9.75
CA GLU A 80 -10.88 -2.23 -8.43
C GLU A 80 -10.13 -1.14 -7.67
N LYS A 81 -10.83 -0.35 -6.85
CA LYS A 81 -10.23 0.62 -5.93
C LYS A 81 -10.87 0.45 -4.55
N LYS A 82 -10.05 0.38 -3.52
CA LYS A 82 -10.46 0.25 -2.11
C LYS A 82 -9.66 1.24 -1.27
N GLU A 83 -10.31 1.83 -0.27
CA GLU A 83 -9.62 2.53 0.80
C GLU A 83 -9.04 1.50 1.78
N ASN A 84 -7.82 1.75 2.23
CA ASN A 84 -7.19 0.95 3.26
C ASN A 84 -7.73 1.38 4.62
N SER A 85 -8.04 0.41 5.47
CA SER A 85 -8.30 0.67 6.87
C SER A 85 -7.02 1.19 7.53
N CYS A 86 -7.03 2.44 7.96
CA CYS A 86 -5.95 2.97 8.78
C CYS A 86 -6.01 2.30 10.15
N LEU A 87 -4.97 1.56 10.51
CA LEU A 87 -4.84 1.05 11.87
C LEU A 87 -4.46 2.21 12.77
N LEU A 88 -5.35 2.57 13.67
CA LEU A 88 -5.09 3.49 14.77
C LEU A 88 -4.98 2.64 16.03
N PRO A 89 -3.81 2.02 16.30
CA PRO A 89 -3.65 1.20 17.49
C PRO A 89 -3.82 2.08 18.73
N ALA A 90 -4.69 1.66 19.65
CA ALA A 90 -4.79 2.25 20.97
C ALA A 90 -3.86 1.48 21.91
N ILE A 91 -2.98 2.20 22.61
CA ILE A 91 -2.13 1.62 23.66
C ILE A 91 -2.80 1.89 24.99
N THR A 92 -3.50 0.87 25.52
CA THR A 92 -4.03 0.91 26.89
C THR A 92 -2.99 0.29 27.83
N PHE A 93 -2.53 1.06 28.82
CA PHE A 93 -1.56 0.59 29.80
C PHE A 93 -2.12 0.68 31.21
N PHE A 94 -2.06 -0.44 31.94
CA PHE A 94 -2.46 -0.50 33.34
C PHE A 94 -1.22 -0.34 34.22
N LEU A 95 -1.08 0.83 34.84
CA LEU A 95 -0.01 1.08 35.80
C LEU A 95 -0.40 0.51 37.18
N PRO A 96 0.48 -0.26 37.84
CA PRO A 96 0.30 -0.58 39.25
C PRO A 96 0.46 0.70 40.09
N LEU A 97 0.22 0.60 41.40
CA LEU A 97 0.48 1.71 42.30
C LEU A 97 1.99 1.92 42.42
N LEU A 98 2.50 2.95 41.75
CA LEU A 98 3.92 3.29 41.68
C LEU A 98 4.26 4.39 42.69
N LYS A 99 5.54 4.45 43.09
CA LYS A 99 6.07 5.63 43.77
C LYS A 99 6.11 6.80 42.79
N LYS A 100 6.12 8.03 43.32
CA LYS A 100 6.02 9.26 42.52
C LYS A 100 7.02 9.30 41.35
N GLU A 101 8.29 9.02 41.61
CA GLU A 101 9.36 9.08 40.60
C GLU A 101 9.16 8.02 39.50
N ASP A 102 8.78 6.80 39.89
CA ASP A 102 8.52 5.70 38.95
C ASP A 102 7.27 5.96 38.10
N LEU A 103 6.25 6.60 38.69
CA LEU A 103 5.04 7.02 37.97
C LEU A 103 5.37 8.08 36.92
N GLU A 104 6.15 9.10 37.30
CA GLU A 104 6.56 10.17 36.38
C GLU A 104 7.36 9.58 35.20
N ALA A 105 8.34 8.72 35.47
CA ALA A 105 9.10 8.04 34.43
C ALA A 105 8.21 7.19 33.50
N ALA A 106 7.27 6.42 34.06
CA ALA A 106 6.37 5.59 33.28
C ALA A 106 5.46 6.43 32.37
N LEU A 107 4.95 7.58 32.86
CA LEU A 107 4.14 8.48 32.04
C LEU A 107 4.93 9.06 30.87
N TYR A 108 6.18 9.46 31.08
CA TYR A 108 7.04 9.95 30.00
C TYR A 108 7.23 8.88 28.91
N SER A 109 7.58 7.66 29.29
CA SER A 109 7.76 6.56 28.32
C SER A 109 6.46 6.20 27.59
N LEU A 110 5.31 6.23 28.28
CA LEU A 110 4.02 5.96 27.65
C LEU A 110 3.67 7.00 26.58
N VAL A 111 3.97 8.28 26.84
CA VAL A 111 3.79 9.35 25.85
C VAL A 111 4.72 9.15 24.65
N GLU A 112 5.99 8.80 24.86
CA GLU A 112 6.94 8.53 23.77
C GLU A 112 6.49 7.36 22.88
N LEU A 113 5.83 6.37 23.46
CA LEU A 113 5.27 5.24 22.74
C LEU A 113 3.95 5.56 22.01
N GLY A 114 3.39 6.75 22.21
CA GLY A 114 2.12 7.17 21.61
C GLY A 114 0.88 6.65 22.33
N ALA A 115 0.99 6.32 23.62
CA ALA A 115 -0.19 6.06 24.44
C ALA A 115 -0.99 7.36 24.60
N THR A 116 -2.30 7.27 24.41
CA THR A 116 -3.25 8.38 24.53
C THR A 116 -4.13 8.17 25.75
N ALA A 117 -4.48 9.27 26.44
CA ALA A 117 -5.40 9.27 27.58
C ALA A 117 -6.86 9.05 27.18
#